data_AF-A0A2E3IX70-F1
#
_entry.id   AF-A0A2E3IX70-F1
#
_cell.length_a   1.000
_cell.length_b   1.000
_cell.length_c   1.000
_cell.angle_alpha   90.00
_cell.angle_beta   90.00
_cell.angle_gamma   90.00
#
_symmetry.space_group_name_H-M   'P 1'
#
loop_
_entity.id
_entity.type
_entity.pdbx_description
1 polymer ?
#
loop_
_entity_poly.entity_id
_entity_poly.type
_entity_poly.pdbx_seq_one_letter_code
_entity_poly.pdbx_strand_id
1 'polypeptide(L)'
;MTLHQTKMDILEAGRRLYQNRYIVSSDGNVSARVEEDRIVATPTGLCKGTLGMEDLCVCDMDGTLVSGRLKPSSEVGMHLFLYRERPDIKAVVHAHPPTATGFSVAGIPLTDCVLPEVIITVGSIPIAKYGTPGGPEISEPIRQYVKDYDAYLLENHGATTVGSDVMDAYFKMETMEHFAKILFVAKQLGGVNVLNNEQVGKLLQIRDRLGIKGPNPACDLNSSQPVPQASANGIPTVRTRSAGSQTARPEADTGPRNNLVDEITRRVMDQLKKA
;
A
#
# COMPACT_ATOMS: atom_id res chain seq x y z
N MET A 1 -20.41 4.25 19.60
CA MET A 1 -19.40 5.33 19.60
C MET A 1 -20.10 6.63 19.25
N THR A 2 -19.73 7.77 19.83
CA THR A 2 -20.42 9.04 19.53
C THR A 2 -19.94 9.62 18.20
N LEU A 3 -20.80 10.37 17.51
CA LEU A 3 -20.42 11.09 16.28
C LEU A 3 -19.16 11.94 16.46
N HIS A 4 -19.04 12.62 17.62
CA HIS A 4 -17.88 13.43 17.95
C HIS A 4 -16.59 12.61 18.00
N GLN A 5 -16.59 11.48 18.72
CA GLN A 5 -15.41 10.61 18.79
C GLN A 5 -15.05 10.02 17.42
N THR A 6 -16.05 9.60 16.65
CA THR A 6 -15.81 9.07 15.30
C THR A 6 -15.15 10.10 14.38
N LYS A 7 -15.60 11.36 14.45
CA LYS A 7 -14.96 12.44 13.72
C LYS A 7 -13.51 12.66 14.18
N MET A 8 -13.25 12.69 15.48
CA MET A 8 -11.89 12.83 16.02
C MET A 8 -10.95 11.72 15.54
N ASP A 9 -11.42 10.47 15.53
CA ASP A 9 -10.60 9.35 15.07
C ASP A 9 -10.32 9.42 13.56
N ILE A 10 -11.28 9.89 12.75
CA ILE A 10 -11.06 10.14 11.32
C ILE A 10 -9.98 11.21 11.10
N LEU A 11 -10.02 12.29 11.88
CA LEU A 11 -9.01 13.35 11.80
C LEU A 11 -7.62 12.83 12.21
N GLU A 12 -7.55 12.03 13.28
CA GLU A 12 -6.29 11.44 13.73
C GLU A 12 -5.72 10.45 12.71
N ALA A 13 -6.56 9.59 12.12
CA ALA A 13 -6.15 8.72 11.02
C ALA A 13 -5.66 9.52 9.82
N GLY A 14 -6.39 10.57 9.40
CA GLY A 14 -5.98 11.47 8.33
C GLY A 14 -4.63 12.14 8.57
N ARG A 15 -4.39 12.62 9.79
CA ARG A 15 -3.11 13.19 10.24
C ARG A 15 -1.97 12.17 10.14
N ARG A 16 -2.17 10.95 10.63
CA ARG A 16 -1.15 9.90 10.60
C ARG A 16 -0.84 9.42 9.18
N LEU A 17 -1.87 9.19 8.36
CA LEU A 17 -1.71 8.83 6.95
C LEU A 17 -0.81 9.86 6.24
N TYR A 18 -1.08 11.15 6.44
CA TYR A 18 -0.30 12.23 5.83
C TYR A 18 1.13 12.30 6.38
N GLN A 19 1.30 12.23 7.71
CA GLN A 19 2.62 12.29 8.35
C GLN A 19 3.53 11.12 7.95
N ASN A 20 2.96 9.93 7.80
CA ASN A 20 3.66 8.73 7.34
C ASN A 20 3.85 8.69 5.82
N ARG A 21 3.36 9.70 5.10
CA ARG A 21 3.43 9.82 3.63
C ARG A 21 2.74 8.67 2.90
N TYR A 22 1.67 8.12 3.48
CA TYR A 22 0.81 7.15 2.80
C TYR A 22 -0.18 7.84 1.86
N ILE A 23 -0.32 9.15 2.03
CA ILE A 23 -1.16 10.04 1.24
C ILE A 23 -0.39 11.37 1.05
N VAL A 24 -0.59 12.05 -0.08
CA VAL A 24 -0.04 13.35 -0.46
C VAL A 24 -1.10 14.23 -1.14
N SER A 25 -1.00 15.55 -0.97
CA SER A 25 -2.01 16.49 -1.53
C SER A 25 -3.42 16.15 -1.01
N SER A 26 -4.37 15.82 -1.89
CA SER A 26 -5.76 15.56 -1.59
C SER A 26 -6.19 14.11 -1.85
N ASP A 27 -5.25 13.18 -1.96
CA ASP A 27 -5.51 11.75 -2.14
C ASP A 27 -6.02 11.09 -0.84
N GLY A 28 -6.24 9.77 -0.91
CA GLY A 28 -6.78 8.96 0.17
C GLY A 28 -8.18 9.39 0.62
N ASN A 29 -8.78 8.58 1.49
CA ASN A 29 -10.03 8.92 2.16
C ASN A 29 -10.30 7.96 3.32
N VAL A 30 -11.05 8.46 4.31
CA VAL A 30 -11.42 7.70 5.50
C VAL A 30 -12.91 7.86 5.72
N SER A 31 -13.59 6.76 6.08
CA SER A 31 -14.97 6.82 6.57
C SER A 31 -15.20 5.91 7.76
N ALA A 32 -16.25 6.21 8.51
CA ALA A 32 -16.74 5.38 9.58
C ALA A 32 -18.26 5.40 9.68
N ARG A 33 -18.84 4.25 9.97
CA ARG A 33 -20.26 4.08 10.23
C ARG A 33 -20.60 4.64 11.61
N VAL A 34 -21.54 5.57 11.66
CA VAL A 34 -22.04 6.19 12.90
C VAL A 34 -23.42 5.70 13.28
N GLU A 35 -24.24 5.33 12.29
CA GLU A 35 -25.57 4.73 12.46
C GLU A 35 -25.75 3.60 11.42
N GLU A 36 -26.88 2.90 11.46
CA GLU A 36 -27.17 1.83 10.50
C GLU A 36 -27.22 2.34 9.05
N ASP A 37 -27.73 3.56 8.86
CA ASP A 37 -27.92 4.18 7.55
C ASP A 37 -27.06 5.45 7.35
N ARG A 38 -26.05 5.68 8.20
CA ARG A 38 -25.19 6.86 8.15
C ARG A 38 -23.71 6.55 8.33
N ILE A 39 -22.89 7.22 7.52
CA ILE A 39 -21.44 7.24 7.65
C ILE A 39 -20.93 8.68 7.78
N VAL A 40 -19.80 8.86 8.46
CA VAL A 40 -18.95 10.05 8.36
C VAL A 40 -17.84 9.74 7.36
N ALA A 41 -17.55 10.66 6.45
CA ALA A 41 -16.49 10.53 5.46
C ALA A 41 -15.68 11.82 5.32
N THR A 42 -14.41 11.67 4.94
CA THR A 42 -13.55 12.80 4.54
C THR A 42 -14.06 13.44 3.24
N PRO A 43 -13.95 14.77 3.08
CA PRO A 43 -14.37 15.47 1.88
C PRO A 43 -13.42 15.23 0.70
N THR A 44 -13.91 15.49 -0.51
CA THR A 44 -13.07 15.51 -1.73
C THR A 44 -12.21 16.77 -1.80
N GLY A 45 -11.04 16.67 -2.44
CA GLY A 45 -10.20 17.82 -2.81
C GLY A 45 -9.43 18.51 -1.67
N LEU A 46 -9.51 18.00 -0.43
CA LEU A 46 -8.76 18.53 0.71
C LEU A 46 -7.69 17.54 1.19
N CYS A 47 -6.63 18.08 1.80
CA CYS A 47 -5.58 17.31 2.46
C CYS A 47 -6.10 16.72 3.77
N LYS A 48 -6.00 15.40 3.94
CA LYS A 48 -6.56 14.70 5.11
C LYS A 48 -5.76 14.99 6.37
N GLY A 49 -4.50 15.42 6.23
CA GLY A 49 -3.65 15.81 7.34
C GLY A 49 -3.99 17.16 7.98
N THR A 50 -4.85 17.96 7.35
CA THR A 50 -5.19 19.33 7.80
C THR A 50 -6.69 19.56 7.99
N LEU A 51 -7.49 18.52 7.99
CA LEU A 51 -8.95 18.63 8.12
C LEU A 51 -9.36 19.10 9.52
N GLY A 52 -10.41 19.91 9.57
CA GLY A 52 -11.17 20.21 10.79
C GLY A 52 -12.43 19.34 10.93
N MET A 53 -13.05 19.38 12.12
CA MET A 53 -14.28 18.62 12.43
C MET A 53 -15.47 19.02 11.54
N GLU A 54 -15.49 20.28 11.12
CA GLU A 54 -16.47 20.93 10.25
C GLU A 54 -16.32 20.57 8.77
N ASP A 55 -15.16 20.01 8.38
CA ASP A 55 -14.90 19.58 7.01
C ASP A 55 -15.44 18.16 6.72
N LEU A 56 -15.66 17.37 7.78
CA LEU A 56 -16.17 16.01 7.66
C LEU A 56 -17.65 15.98 7.26
N CYS A 57 -17.96 15.10 6.32
CA CYS A 57 -19.27 14.95 5.70
C CYS A 57 -20.02 13.79 6.36
N VAL A 58 -21.30 13.96 6.69
CA VAL A 58 -22.20 12.87 7.03
C VAL A 58 -23.00 12.51 5.79
N CYS A 59 -22.92 11.24 5.38
CA CYS A 59 -23.61 10.72 4.20
C CYS A 59 -24.55 9.58 4.58
N ASP A 60 -25.61 9.40 3.81
CA ASP A 60 -26.41 8.19 3.87
C ASP A 60 -25.72 7.01 3.17
N MET A 61 -26.37 5.84 3.18
CA MET A 61 -25.85 4.64 2.54
C MET A 61 -25.89 4.68 1.01
N ASP A 62 -26.46 5.71 0.39
CA ASP A 62 -26.43 5.95 -1.06
C ASP A 62 -25.35 6.97 -1.45
N GLY A 63 -24.64 7.52 -0.46
CA GLY A 63 -23.58 8.51 -0.67
C GLY A 63 -24.10 9.93 -0.79
N THR A 64 -25.38 10.16 -0.52
CA THR A 64 -25.98 11.49 -0.50
C THR A 64 -25.55 12.22 0.76
N LEU A 65 -25.14 13.48 0.61
CA LEU A 65 -24.78 14.33 1.74
C LEU A 65 -26.02 14.63 2.60
N VAL A 66 -25.98 14.20 3.86
CA VAL A 66 -27.02 14.45 4.86
C VAL A 66 -26.69 15.68 5.71
N SER A 67 -25.42 15.85 6.07
CA SER A 67 -24.95 16.99 6.86
C SER A 67 -23.48 17.31 6.58
N GLY A 68 -23.14 18.60 6.57
CA GLY A 68 -21.82 19.11 6.22
C GLY A 68 -21.89 20.16 5.12
N ARG A 69 -20.79 20.86 4.88
CA ARG A 69 -20.69 21.93 3.87
C ARG A 69 -19.92 21.53 2.60
N LEU A 70 -19.16 20.43 2.67
CA LEU A 70 -18.32 19.93 1.61
C LEU A 70 -18.93 18.69 0.97
N LYS A 71 -18.46 18.36 -0.24
CA LYS A 71 -18.81 17.11 -0.90
C LYS A 71 -17.96 15.96 -0.33
N PRO A 72 -18.54 14.77 -0.10
CA PRO A 72 -17.76 13.59 0.29
C PRO A 72 -16.74 13.22 -0.79
N SER A 73 -15.77 12.39 -0.43
CA SER A 73 -14.79 11.82 -1.38
C SER A 73 -15.48 11.26 -2.63
N SER A 74 -14.85 11.43 -3.80
CA SER A 74 -15.29 10.80 -5.05
C SER A 74 -15.33 9.28 -4.97
N GLU A 75 -14.62 8.68 -4.01
CA GLU A 75 -14.52 7.23 -3.83
C GLU A 75 -15.38 6.69 -2.69
N VAL A 76 -16.29 7.52 -2.14
CA VAL A 76 -17.21 7.07 -1.08
C VAL A 76 -18.05 5.87 -1.53
N GLY A 77 -18.30 5.71 -2.83
CA GLY A 77 -18.97 4.54 -3.39
C GLY A 77 -18.27 3.20 -3.06
N MET A 78 -16.94 3.16 -3.07
CA MET A 78 -16.16 1.98 -2.67
C MET A 78 -16.36 1.66 -1.19
N HIS A 79 -16.40 2.68 -0.34
CA HIS A 79 -16.61 2.51 1.10
C HIS A 79 -18.01 1.96 1.37
N LEU A 80 -19.03 2.53 0.71
CA LEU A 80 -20.42 2.07 0.80
C LEU A 80 -20.59 0.64 0.32
N PHE A 81 -19.90 0.24 -0.75
CA PHE A 81 -19.86 -1.14 -1.20
C PHE A 81 -19.36 -2.09 -0.10
N LEU A 82 -18.21 -1.79 0.51
CA LEU A 82 -17.63 -2.59 1.59
C LEU A 82 -18.60 -2.69 2.79
N TYR A 83 -19.19 -1.58 3.20
CA TYR A 83 -20.16 -1.52 4.28
C TYR A 83 -21.44 -2.34 4.04
N ARG A 84 -21.89 -2.45 2.78
CA ARG A 84 -23.07 -3.24 2.40
C ARG A 84 -22.74 -4.73 2.35
N GLU A 85 -21.55 -5.07 1.84
CA GLU A 85 -21.12 -6.46 1.73
C GLU A 85 -20.77 -7.08 3.09
N ARG A 86 -20.33 -6.28 4.05
CA ARG A 86 -19.83 -6.74 5.35
C ARG A 86 -20.34 -5.85 6.49
N PRO A 87 -21.43 -6.25 7.19
CA PRO A 87 -22.00 -5.48 8.30
C PRO A 87 -21.08 -5.30 9.52
N ASP A 88 -20.08 -6.17 9.67
CA ASP A 88 -19.04 -6.10 10.69
C ASP A 88 -18.10 -4.91 10.49
N ILE A 89 -17.94 -4.42 9.26
CA ILE A 89 -17.08 -3.27 8.95
C ILE A 89 -17.73 -2.00 9.50
N LYS A 90 -16.96 -1.28 10.34
CA LYS A 90 -17.36 0.02 10.90
C LYS A 90 -16.47 1.15 10.41
N ALA A 91 -15.28 0.88 9.89
CA ALA A 91 -14.46 1.90 9.26
C ALA A 91 -13.73 1.37 8.02
N VAL A 92 -13.43 2.29 7.11
CA VAL A 92 -12.69 2.04 5.88
C VAL A 92 -11.63 3.13 5.73
N VAL A 93 -10.40 2.72 5.43
CA VAL A 93 -9.28 3.60 5.13
C VAL A 93 -8.76 3.26 3.74
N HIS A 94 -8.76 4.23 2.84
CA HIS A 94 -8.13 4.14 1.54
C HIS A 94 -6.93 5.10 1.47
N ALA A 95 -5.79 4.60 0.99
CA ALA A 95 -4.54 5.34 0.91
C ALA A 95 -3.64 4.81 -0.22
N HIS A 96 -2.52 5.50 -0.45
CA HIS A 96 -1.52 5.17 -1.47
C HIS A 96 -0.13 4.97 -0.84
N PRO A 97 0.04 4.07 0.15
CA PRO A 97 1.32 3.80 0.79
C PRO A 97 2.39 3.37 -0.25
N PRO A 98 3.56 4.03 -0.33
CA PRO A 98 4.44 3.89 -1.49
C PRO A 98 4.94 2.48 -1.79
N THR A 99 5.33 1.71 -0.78
CA THR A 99 5.87 0.36 -1.05
C THR A 99 4.75 -0.61 -1.37
N ALA A 100 3.67 -0.65 -0.60
CA ALA A 100 2.50 -1.49 -0.88
C ALA A 100 1.85 -1.15 -2.24
N THR A 101 1.77 0.14 -2.60
CA THR A 101 1.34 0.57 -3.95
C THR A 101 2.33 0.13 -5.03
N GLY A 102 3.63 0.14 -4.74
CA GLY A 102 4.64 -0.45 -5.64
C GLY A 102 4.41 -1.94 -5.92
N PHE A 103 4.01 -2.71 -4.91
CA PHE A 103 3.61 -4.11 -5.08
C PHE A 103 2.35 -4.25 -5.94
N SER A 104 1.34 -3.39 -5.75
CA SER A 104 0.11 -3.43 -6.56
C SER A 104 0.37 -3.05 -8.03
N VAL A 105 1.25 -2.09 -8.29
CA VAL A 105 1.72 -1.72 -9.64
C VAL A 105 2.53 -2.86 -10.28
N ALA A 106 3.31 -3.59 -9.49
CA ALA A 106 4.06 -4.75 -9.97
C ALA A 106 3.19 -6.00 -10.18
N GLY A 107 1.91 -5.97 -9.78
CA GLY A 107 1.03 -7.14 -9.83
C GLY A 107 1.43 -8.25 -8.85
N ILE A 108 2.10 -7.91 -7.74
CA ILE A 108 2.60 -8.88 -6.74
C ILE A 108 1.77 -8.76 -5.46
N PRO A 109 0.93 -9.75 -5.11
CA PRO A 109 0.14 -9.68 -3.90
C PRO A 109 1.02 -9.87 -2.64
N LEU A 110 0.48 -9.49 -1.49
CA LEU A 110 1.14 -9.60 -0.19
C LEU A 110 0.53 -10.78 0.59
N THR A 111 0.69 -11.98 0.03
CA THR A 111 0.02 -13.21 0.51
C THR A 111 0.97 -14.19 1.20
N ASP A 112 2.28 -13.94 1.19
CA ASP A 112 3.26 -14.90 1.72
C ASP A 112 3.24 -15.00 3.26
N CYS A 113 3.36 -16.23 3.78
CA CYS A 113 3.40 -16.50 5.21
C CYS A 113 4.75 -16.12 5.84
N VAL A 114 5.05 -14.84 6.05
CA VAL A 114 6.41 -14.42 6.47
C VAL A 114 6.46 -13.89 7.90
N LEU A 115 5.65 -12.89 8.20
CA LEU A 115 5.75 -12.15 9.46
C LEU A 115 4.64 -12.57 10.44
N PRO A 116 4.97 -13.03 11.66
CA PRO A 116 4.00 -13.41 12.67
C PRO A 116 2.92 -12.36 12.95
N GLU A 117 3.31 -11.10 13.08
CA GLU A 117 2.43 -9.98 13.37
C GLU A 117 1.42 -9.75 12.25
N VAL A 118 1.82 -9.88 10.99
CA VAL A 118 0.94 -9.73 9.82
C VAL A 118 -0.07 -10.86 9.80
N ILE A 119 0.38 -12.11 9.96
CA ILE A 119 -0.47 -13.29 9.98
C ILE A 119 -1.55 -13.21 11.08
N ILE A 120 -1.19 -12.67 12.24
CA ILE A 120 -2.10 -12.53 13.39
C ILE A 120 -3.10 -11.40 13.18
N THR A 121 -2.66 -10.24 12.65
CA THR A 121 -3.44 -8.99 12.69
C THR A 121 -4.18 -8.69 11.39
N VAL A 122 -3.54 -8.87 10.24
CA VAL A 122 -4.08 -8.52 8.92
C VAL A 122 -4.43 -9.76 8.13
N GLY A 123 -3.57 -10.77 8.17
CA GLY A 123 -3.61 -11.94 7.31
C GLY A 123 -3.07 -11.66 5.91
N SER A 124 -3.57 -12.44 4.97
CA SER A 124 -3.26 -12.38 3.55
C SER A 124 -3.84 -11.12 2.92
N ILE A 125 -3.13 -10.51 1.96
CA ILE A 125 -3.54 -9.26 1.31
C ILE A 125 -3.54 -9.47 -0.21
N PRO A 126 -4.71 -9.71 -0.83
CA PRO A 126 -4.84 -9.92 -2.28
C PRO A 126 -4.71 -8.61 -3.07
N ILE A 127 -4.54 -8.75 -4.39
CA ILE A 127 -4.67 -7.64 -5.34
C ILE A 127 -6.02 -7.75 -6.05
N ALA A 128 -6.88 -6.76 -5.86
CA ALA A 128 -8.04 -6.53 -6.70
C ALA A 128 -7.61 -5.95 -8.04
N LYS A 129 -8.22 -6.45 -9.13
CA LYS A 129 -7.95 -5.97 -10.50
C LYS A 129 -8.31 -4.50 -10.66
N TYR A 130 -7.71 -3.87 -11.68
CA TYR A 130 -7.94 -2.46 -11.96
C TYR A 130 -9.42 -2.17 -12.20
N GLY A 131 -9.89 -1.07 -11.59
CA GLY A 131 -11.16 -0.45 -11.88
C GLY A 131 -11.00 1.07 -11.76
N THR A 132 -11.68 1.84 -12.60
CA THR A 132 -11.47 3.29 -12.65
C THR A 132 -11.90 3.99 -11.35
N PRO A 133 -11.02 4.75 -10.70
CA PRO A 133 -11.34 5.53 -9.49
C PRO A 133 -12.50 6.51 -9.70
N GLY A 134 -13.33 6.67 -8.67
CA GLY A 134 -14.49 7.56 -8.68
C GLY A 134 -15.73 7.03 -9.42
N GLY A 135 -15.64 5.86 -10.05
CA GLY A 135 -16.77 5.14 -10.65
C GLY A 135 -17.14 3.87 -9.88
N PRO A 136 -18.24 3.18 -10.27
CA PRO A 136 -18.62 1.89 -9.67
C PRO A 136 -17.60 0.77 -9.96
N GLU A 137 -16.83 0.93 -11.04
CA GLU A 137 -15.85 -0.05 -11.52
C GLU A 137 -14.74 -0.36 -10.51
N ILE A 138 -14.38 0.58 -9.64
CA ILE A 138 -13.36 0.35 -8.58
C ILE A 138 -13.78 -0.74 -7.58
N SER A 139 -15.09 -0.93 -7.39
CA SER A 139 -15.61 -1.81 -6.34
C SER A 139 -15.79 -3.26 -6.82
N GLU A 140 -16.09 -3.45 -8.10
CA GLU A 140 -16.47 -4.76 -8.63
C GLU A 140 -15.34 -5.80 -8.49
N PRO A 141 -14.06 -5.50 -8.77
CA PRO A 141 -12.96 -6.45 -8.56
C PRO A 141 -12.76 -6.87 -7.09
N ILE A 142 -13.18 -6.04 -6.13
CA ILE A 142 -13.06 -6.30 -4.69
C ILE A 142 -14.09 -7.34 -4.22
N ARG A 143 -15.21 -7.51 -4.96
CA ARG A 143 -16.32 -8.40 -4.59
C ARG A 143 -15.93 -9.83 -4.28
N GLN A 144 -14.94 -10.37 -5.00
CA GLN A 144 -14.45 -11.73 -4.75
C GLN A 144 -13.64 -11.88 -3.45
N TYR A 145 -13.16 -10.77 -2.88
CA TYR A 145 -12.31 -10.73 -1.68
C TYR A 145 -13.05 -10.17 -0.45
N VAL A 146 -14.11 -9.39 -0.64
CA VAL A 146 -14.73 -8.62 0.45
C VAL A 146 -15.19 -9.47 1.64
N LYS A 147 -15.62 -10.72 1.39
CA LYS A 147 -16.11 -11.63 2.43
C LYS A 147 -15.01 -12.20 3.30
N ASP A 148 -13.78 -12.25 2.80
CA ASP A 148 -12.69 -13.01 3.43
C ASP A 148 -11.56 -12.12 3.94
N TYR A 149 -11.32 -10.96 3.33
CA TYR A 149 -10.13 -10.16 3.64
C TYR A 149 -10.48 -8.81 4.27
N ASP A 150 -9.57 -8.26 5.07
CA ASP A 150 -9.69 -6.93 5.70
C ASP A 150 -8.82 -5.86 5.02
N ALA A 151 -8.03 -6.27 4.05
CA ALA A 151 -6.96 -5.48 3.49
C ALA A 151 -6.76 -5.86 2.03
N TYR A 152 -6.76 -4.87 1.14
CA TYR A 152 -6.73 -5.08 -0.30
C TYR A 152 -5.69 -4.16 -0.92
N LEU A 153 -4.84 -4.70 -1.78
CA LEU A 153 -4.15 -3.91 -2.79
C LEU A 153 -5.10 -3.70 -3.98
N LEU A 154 -5.03 -2.52 -4.57
CA LEU A 154 -5.76 -2.14 -5.79
C LEU A 154 -4.74 -1.97 -6.91
N GLU A 155 -4.83 -2.82 -7.95
CA GLU A 155 -3.90 -2.85 -9.09
C GLU A 155 -3.76 -1.46 -9.73
N ASN A 156 -2.53 -0.96 -9.85
CA ASN A 156 -2.21 0.37 -10.38
C ASN A 156 -2.91 1.56 -9.68
N HIS A 157 -3.26 1.41 -8.40
CA HIS A 157 -3.93 2.48 -7.66
C HIS A 157 -3.38 2.67 -6.24
N GLY A 158 -3.57 1.70 -5.34
CA GLY A 158 -3.08 1.80 -3.97
C GLY A 158 -3.64 0.72 -3.06
N ALA A 159 -4.13 1.08 -1.88
CA ALA A 159 -4.60 0.11 -0.88
C ALA A 159 -5.85 0.57 -0.14
N THR A 160 -6.65 -0.40 0.29
CA THR A 160 -7.84 -0.18 1.12
C THR A 160 -7.86 -1.17 2.27
N THR A 161 -8.15 -0.70 3.47
CA THR A 161 -8.30 -1.53 4.67
C THR A 161 -9.61 -1.25 5.39
N VAL A 162 -10.11 -2.25 6.10
CA VAL A 162 -11.39 -2.19 6.81
C VAL A 162 -11.22 -2.66 8.25
N GLY A 163 -12.05 -2.15 9.15
CA GLY A 163 -11.90 -2.43 10.57
C GLY A 163 -13.16 -2.24 11.40
N SER A 164 -13.08 -2.70 12.66
CA SER A 164 -14.13 -2.54 13.67
C SER A 164 -14.28 -1.11 14.18
N ASP A 165 -13.26 -0.29 13.95
CA ASP A 165 -13.24 1.15 14.16
C ASP A 165 -12.16 1.78 13.26
N VAL A 166 -12.08 3.12 13.27
CA VAL A 166 -11.18 3.89 12.41
C VAL A 166 -9.71 3.54 12.65
N MET A 167 -9.33 3.34 13.92
CA MET A 167 -7.95 3.09 14.27
C MET A 167 -7.53 1.66 13.92
N ASP A 168 -8.42 0.67 14.08
CA ASP A 168 -8.20 -0.69 13.57
C ASP A 168 -7.95 -0.69 12.05
N ALA A 169 -8.81 -0.02 11.27
CA ALA A 169 -8.62 0.09 9.82
C ALA A 169 -7.30 0.79 9.47
N TYR A 170 -6.94 1.87 10.18
CA TYR A 170 -5.66 2.57 10.00
C TYR A 170 -4.45 1.68 10.36
N PHE A 171 -4.47 0.95 11.47
CA PHE A 171 -3.36 0.10 11.89
C PHE A 171 -3.12 -1.06 10.93
N LYS A 172 -4.17 -1.59 10.31
CA LYS A 172 -4.04 -2.57 9.22
C LYS A 172 -3.35 -1.95 7.99
N MET A 173 -3.63 -0.69 7.66
CA MET A 173 -2.96 0.04 6.57
C MET A 173 -1.47 0.23 6.86
N GLU A 174 -1.14 0.65 8.08
CA GLU A 174 0.23 0.82 8.56
C GLU A 174 1.01 -0.51 8.57
N THR A 175 0.36 -1.58 9.02
CA THR A 175 0.94 -2.93 9.03
C THR A 175 1.17 -3.46 7.62
N MET A 176 0.25 -3.24 6.68
CA MET A 176 0.43 -3.60 5.27
C MET A 176 1.65 -2.91 4.66
N GLU A 177 1.80 -1.60 4.85
CA GLU A 177 2.96 -0.88 4.31
C GLU A 177 4.27 -1.34 4.96
N HIS A 178 4.25 -1.61 6.27
CA HIS A 178 5.41 -2.17 6.97
C HIS A 178 5.81 -3.54 6.41
N PHE A 179 4.82 -4.41 6.17
CA PHE A 179 5.02 -5.71 5.57
C PHE A 179 5.61 -5.61 4.16
N ALA A 180 5.05 -4.73 3.33
CA ALA A 180 5.54 -4.49 1.97
C ALA A 180 7.01 -4.04 1.97
N LYS A 181 7.40 -3.15 2.89
CA LYS A 181 8.80 -2.70 3.07
C LYS A 181 9.74 -3.85 3.42
N ILE A 182 9.36 -4.69 4.37
CA ILE A 182 10.17 -5.83 4.79
C ILE A 182 10.33 -6.82 3.64
N LEU A 183 9.23 -7.17 2.96
CA LEU A 183 9.28 -8.06 1.80
C LEU A 183 10.11 -7.50 0.66
N PHE A 184 10.02 -6.19 0.40
CA PHE A 184 10.82 -5.53 -0.62
C PHE A 184 12.32 -5.67 -0.32
N VAL A 185 12.73 -5.41 0.92
CA VAL A 185 14.11 -5.58 1.36
C VAL A 185 14.55 -7.04 1.26
N ALA A 186 13.75 -7.99 1.75
CA ALA A 186 14.06 -9.41 1.66
C ALA A 186 14.27 -9.87 0.20
N LYS A 187 13.39 -9.45 -0.72
CA LYS A 187 13.52 -9.75 -2.15
C LYS A 187 14.78 -9.14 -2.76
N GLN A 188 15.17 -7.93 -2.37
CA GLN A 188 16.45 -7.32 -2.81
C GLN A 188 17.68 -8.06 -2.28
N LEU A 189 17.61 -8.61 -1.07
CA LEU A 189 18.68 -9.42 -0.47
C LEU A 189 18.78 -10.83 -1.10
N GLY A 190 17.83 -11.22 -1.95
CA GLY A 190 17.91 -12.43 -2.78
C GLY A 190 16.92 -13.54 -2.41
N GLY A 191 16.00 -13.33 -1.45
CA GLY A 191 14.99 -14.34 -1.14
C GLY A 191 14.10 -14.02 0.06
N VAL A 192 12.99 -14.75 0.16
CA VAL A 192 12.03 -14.65 1.26
C VAL A 192 11.96 -16.01 1.95
N ASN A 193 12.19 -16.03 3.27
CA ASN A 193 12.04 -17.23 4.09
C ASN A 193 10.61 -17.27 4.65
N VAL A 194 9.80 -18.19 4.15
CA VAL A 194 8.40 -18.35 4.57
C VAL A 194 8.28 -19.32 5.75
N LEU A 195 7.32 -19.03 6.63
CA LEU A 195 6.90 -19.89 7.72
C LEU A 195 6.14 -21.10 7.18
N ASN A 196 6.38 -22.26 7.78
CA ASN A 196 5.68 -23.49 7.41
C ASN A 196 4.28 -23.57 8.06
N ASN A 197 3.47 -24.53 7.61
CA ASN A 197 2.09 -24.69 8.06
C ASN A 197 1.95 -24.92 9.58
N GLU A 198 2.91 -25.60 10.22
CA GLU A 198 2.89 -25.81 11.67
C GLU A 198 3.11 -24.49 12.42
N GLN A 199 4.06 -23.67 11.96
CA GLN A 199 4.33 -22.35 12.52
C GLN A 199 3.12 -21.42 12.34
N VAL A 200 2.53 -21.40 11.15
CA VAL A 200 1.31 -20.61 10.89
C VAL A 200 0.15 -21.08 11.77
N GLY A 201 -0.02 -22.39 11.96
CA GLY A 201 -1.04 -22.94 12.86
C GLY A 201 -0.90 -22.47 14.31
N LYS A 202 0.34 -22.35 14.82
CA LYS A 202 0.60 -21.79 16.16
C LYS A 202 0.22 -20.31 16.24
N LEU A 203 0.47 -19.54 15.19
CA LEU A 203 0.10 -18.12 15.13
C LEU A 203 -1.41 -17.92 15.11
N LEU A 204 -2.15 -18.77 14.41
CA LEU A 204 -3.61 -18.74 14.42
C LEU A 204 -4.19 -19.03 15.81
N GLN A 205 -3.61 -19.96 16.56
CA GLN A 205 -4.00 -20.18 17.96
C GLN A 205 -3.69 -18.97 18.86
N ILE A 206 -2.68 -18.17 18.53
CA ILE A 206 -2.39 -16.91 19.25
C ILE A 206 -3.44 -15.87 18.89
N ARG A 207 -3.77 -15.72 17.60
CA ARG A 207 -4.84 -14.84 17.11
C ARG A 207 -6.17 -15.10 17.82
N ASP A 208 -6.55 -16.37 17.96
CA ASP A 208 -7.77 -16.77 18.67
C ASP A 208 -7.73 -16.37 20.15
N ARG A 209 -6.60 -16.57 20.82
CA ARG A 209 -6.39 -16.18 22.23
C ARG A 209 -6.43 -14.67 22.45
N LEU A 210 -6.00 -13.89 21.46
CA LEU A 210 -6.09 -12.43 21.47
C LEU A 210 -7.51 -11.92 21.15
N GLY A 211 -8.42 -12.80 20.75
CA GLY A 211 -9.79 -12.44 20.41
C GLY A 211 -9.91 -11.61 19.13
N ILE A 212 -8.88 -11.66 18.26
CA ILE A 212 -8.92 -11.00 16.95
C ILE A 212 -9.89 -11.79 16.07
N LYS A 213 -11.03 -11.18 15.77
CA LYS A 213 -12.09 -11.77 14.94
C LYS A 213 -11.94 -11.35 13.48
N GLY A 214 -12.74 -11.95 12.61
CA GLY A 214 -12.81 -11.60 11.19
C GLY A 214 -12.37 -12.76 10.28
N PRO A 215 -12.78 -12.72 9.02
CA PRO A 215 -12.65 -13.85 8.11
C PRO A 215 -11.23 -14.03 7.53
N ASN A 216 -10.31 -13.09 7.80
CA ASN A 216 -8.95 -12.99 7.24
C ASN A 216 -8.21 -14.33 7.16
N PRO A 217 -8.02 -14.90 5.95
CA PRO A 217 -7.09 -15.99 5.73
C PRO A 217 -5.70 -15.57 6.16
N ALA A 218 -4.97 -16.47 6.84
CA ALA A 218 -3.65 -16.20 7.38
C ALA A 218 -2.65 -15.66 6.34
N CYS A 219 -2.54 -16.39 5.23
CA CYS A 219 -1.58 -16.23 4.13
C CYS A 219 -1.82 -17.41 3.14
N ASP A 220 -1.15 -17.41 2.00
CA ASP A 220 -1.16 -18.53 1.06
C ASP A 220 -0.25 -19.67 1.57
N LEU A 221 -0.86 -20.72 2.11
CA LEU A 221 -0.15 -21.89 2.61
C LEU A 221 0.51 -22.72 1.49
N ASN A 222 0.12 -22.50 0.23
CA ASN A 222 0.69 -23.19 -0.94
C ASN A 222 1.91 -22.47 -1.51
N SER A 223 2.22 -21.23 -1.09
CA SER A 223 3.44 -20.53 -1.50
C SER A 223 4.72 -21.03 -0.80
N SER A 224 4.58 -22.09 0.01
CA SER A 224 5.60 -22.77 0.81
C SER A 224 6.67 -23.54 0.02
N GLN A 225 6.99 -23.12 -1.21
CA GLN A 225 8.22 -23.55 -1.88
C GLN A 225 9.39 -22.79 -1.25
N PRO A 226 10.29 -23.45 -0.50
CA PRO A 226 11.50 -22.77 -0.03
C PRO A 226 12.26 -22.25 -1.25
N VAL A 227 12.67 -20.98 -1.21
CA VAL A 227 13.63 -20.46 -2.18
C VAL A 227 14.85 -21.39 -2.11
N PRO A 228 15.34 -21.93 -3.25
CA PRO A 228 16.56 -22.72 -3.25
C PRO A 228 17.61 -21.90 -2.52
N GLN A 229 18.22 -22.47 -1.47
CA GLN A 229 19.31 -21.81 -0.77
C GLN A 229 20.29 -21.35 -1.83
N ALA A 230 20.47 -20.02 -1.96
CA ALA A 230 21.53 -19.49 -2.80
C ALA A 230 22.79 -20.22 -2.37
N SER A 231 23.37 -21.01 -3.27
CA SER A 231 24.63 -21.69 -3.02
C SER A 231 25.57 -20.66 -2.37
N ALA A 232 26.28 -21.05 -1.31
CA ALA A 232 27.15 -20.20 -0.50
C ALA A 232 28.38 -19.63 -1.25
N ASN A 233 28.22 -19.25 -2.52
CA ASN A 233 29.21 -18.70 -3.41
C ASN A 233 28.77 -17.28 -3.82
N GLY A 234 29.15 -16.33 -2.96
CA GLY A 234 29.40 -14.96 -3.37
C GLY A 234 28.22 -14.01 -3.24
N ILE A 235 28.31 -13.10 -2.25
CA ILE A 235 27.76 -11.75 -2.39
C ILE A 235 28.23 -11.21 -3.76
N PRO A 236 27.34 -10.69 -4.62
CA PRO A 236 27.77 -9.95 -5.80
C PRO A 236 28.53 -8.73 -5.31
N THR A 237 29.86 -8.84 -5.27
CA THR A 237 30.70 -7.67 -5.06
C THR A 237 30.46 -6.78 -6.26
N VAL A 238 29.85 -5.61 -6.01
CA VAL A 238 29.91 -4.50 -6.94
C VAL A 238 31.39 -4.30 -7.22
N ARG A 239 31.85 -4.71 -8.40
CA ARG A 239 33.19 -4.40 -8.87
C ARG A 239 33.25 -2.89 -9.04
N THR A 240 33.63 -2.19 -7.97
CA THR A 240 34.22 -0.86 -8.11
C THR A 240 35.44 -1.06 -8.99
N ARG A 241 35.39 -0.52 -10.21
CA ARG A 241 36.60 -0.37 -11.02
C ARG A 241 37.46 0.65 -10.29
N SER A 242 38.33 0.18 -9.40
CA SER A 242 39.46 0.97 -8.94
C SER A 242 40.33 1.27 -10.16
N ALA A 243 40.59 2.55 -10.38
CA ALA A 243 41.57 2.98 -11.37
C ALA A 243 42.95 2.47 -10.93
N GLY A 244 43.62 1.73 -11.82
CA GLY A 244 45.04 1.44 -11.70
C GLY A 244 45.42 -0.05 -11.70
N SER A 245 45.63 -0.62 -12.89
CA SER A 245 46.97 -1.07 -13.30
C SER A 245 46.92 -1.50 -14.77
N GLN A 246 47.95 -1.10 -15.50
CA GLN A 246 48.13 -1.36 -16.93
C GLN A 246 48.34 -2.86 -17.17
N THR A 247 47.68 -3.42 -18.17
CA THR A 247 48.23 -4.46 -19.06
C THR A 247 47.38 -4.53 -20.33
N ALA A 248 48.06 -4.46 -21.47
CA ALA A 248 47.50 -4.27 -22.80
C ALA A 248 46.67 -5.46 -23.29
N ARG A 249 45.61 -5.17 -24.05
CA ARG A 249 44.94 -6.09 -24.98
C ARG A 249 44.52 -5.35 -26.27
N PRO A 250 44.46 -6.07 -27.40
CA PRO A 250 44.55 -5.49 -28.74
C PRO A 250 43.24 -4.88 -29.24
N GLU A 251 43.39 -4.03 -30.25
CA GLU A 251 42.40 -3.16 -30.88
C GLU A 251 41.13 -3.88 -31.35
N ALA A 252 39.98 -3.25 -31.08
CA ALA A 252 38.71 -3.55 -31.73
C ALA A 252 38.13 -2.25 -32.31
N ASP A 253 38.05 -2.26 -33.64
CA ASP A 253 37.33 -1.43 -34.59
C ASP A 253 36.24 -0.49 -34.00
N THR A 254 36.45 0.83 -34.10
CA THR A 254 35.46 1.84 -33.70
C THR A 254 34.97 2.63 -34.92
N GLY A 255 33.79 2.23 -35.41
CA GLY A 255 32.98 3.03 -36.33
C GLY A 255 32.48 4.35 -35.71
N PRO A 256 31.89 5.26 -36.52
CA PRO A 256 31.82 6.68 -36.23
C PRO A 256 30.66 7.02 -35.28
N ARG A 257 30.88 6.87 -33.97
CA ARG A 257 30.00 7.45 -32.93
C ARG A 257 30.75 8.23 -31.85
N ASN A 258 32.09 8.22 -31.83
CA ASN A 258 32.88 8.92 -30.82
C ASN A 258 33.24 10.39 -31.14
N ASN A 259 33.06 10.87 -32.37
CA ASN A 259 33.49 12.24 -32.72
C ASN A 259 32.54 13.36 -32.27
N LEU A 260 31.27 13.06 -31.96
CA LEU A 260 30.29 14.10 -31.65
C LEU A 260 30.48 14.69 -30.24
N VAL A 261 30.84 13.84 -29.27
CA VAL A 261 31.05 14.28 -27.87
C VAL A 261 32.29 15.16 -27.77
N ASP A 262 33.35 14.81 -28.49
CA ASP A 262 34.59 15.58 -28.51
C ASP A 262 34.41 16.94 -29.21
N GLU A 263 33.62 16.99 -30.27
CA GLU A 263 33.30 18.23 -30.97
C GLU A 263 32.46 19.18 -30.10
N ILE A 264 31.44 18.66 -29.42
CA ILE A 264 30.60 19.44 -28.50
C ILE A 264 31.44 19.98 -27.34
N THR A 265 32.28 19.12 -26.76
CA THR A 265 33.14 19.50 -25.63
C THR A 265 34.11 20.61 -26.03
N ARG A 266 34.73 20.52 -27.22
CA ARG A 266 35.64 21.55 -27.72
C ARG A 266 34.94 22.89 -27.94
N ARG A 267 33.73 22.89 -28.53
CA ARG A 267 32.95 24.12 -28.77
C ARG A 267 32.56 24.82 -27.46
N VAL A 268 32.18 24.07 -26.42
CA VAL A 268 31.83 24.63 -25.11
C VAL A 268 33.05 25.26 -24.44
N MET A 269 34.21 24.58 -24.49
CA MET A 269 35.43 25.08 -23.88
C MET A 269 35.98 26.34 -24.58
N ASP A 270 35.80 26.46 -25.90
CA ASP A 270 36.22 27.66 -26.64
C ASP A 270 35.31 28.88 -26.37
N GLN A 271 34.03 28.67 -26.06
CA GLN A 271 33.13 29.75 -25.64
C GLN A 271 33.45 30.26 -24.25
N LEU A 272 33.82 29.37 -23.32
CA LEU A 272 34.20 29.74 -21.95
C LEU A 272 35.53 30.51 -21.88
N LYS A 273 36.43 30.35 -22.86
CA LYS A 273 37.70 31.10 -22.93
C LYS A 273 37.55 32.51 -23.52
N LYS A 274 36.38 32.87 -24.04
CA LYS A 274 36.09 34.18 -24.63
C LYS A 274 35.18 35.05 -23.75
N ALA A 275 34.85 34.59 -22.54
CA ALA A 275 34.07 35.30 -21.53
C ALA A 275 34.96 35.87 -20.43
#